data_AF-A0A819ZAN0-F1
#
_entry.id   AF-A0A819ZAN0-F1
#
_cell.length_a   1.000
_cell.length_b   1.000
_cell.length_c   1.000
_cell.angle_alpha   90.00
_cell.angle_beta   90.00
_cell.angle_gamma   90.00
#
_symmetry.space_group_name_H-M   'P 1'
#
loop_
_entity.id
_entity.type
_entity.pdbx_description
1 polymer ?
#
loop_
_entity_poly.entity_id
_entity_poly.type
_entity_poly.pdbx_seq_one_letter_code
_entity_poly.pdbx_strand_id
1 'polypeptide(L)'
;MQNTHPNTLRILLFGVDESHDIIFVASVLQTISDIDHSLESLRRLLVPGGLLLVVELTLTHSYFDLIFGLFPYWWRDSNSRAILTIDQWRQAFQSIGGFEPMVVSAKANAFGDSLMIVRKSTARSILIHLSEWQDQAWLLFADRTHNLSHALVPHLPSSNIEILPDTVTTDHISSTIDIMLKQYKQLHIIFAWPLDVLQPGQNNNETTFGSHIEHLCYKLIYILQSIQKYYRQNNSFPYVFILTQNSQPMEGKNEFTPTIAPLIGLARSLSVECPRHHIKLIDLQPTADIFTESSYSDILIQHMMNSREVDNLDEVVLSLEADSRIQCFQWHYDRLQSKEQQKLSSKMERTIVPKNDADKNPFRLQVAPSRFVADLAWTRDLIPINNLLPGQIQVRIHCTSLNFRDVLKIRGLYPHTRVFGQRDCDQPLVDRDTTPGTDFMGTVILSHSKDLKIGDRVIGLWSSGTFHSHII
;
A
#
# COMPACT_ATOMS: atom_id res chain seq x y z
N MET A 1 23.87 -35.77 20.26
CA MET A 1 22.95 -36.21 19.20
C MET A 1 22.21 -34.98 18.71
N GLN A 2 22.51 -34.52 17.49
CA GLN A 2 21.81 -33.40 16.86
C GLN A 2 20.40 -33.89 16.49
N ASN A 3 19.37 -33.30 17.09
CA ASN A 3 17.99 -33.51 16.67
C ASN A 3 17.78 -32.81 15.32
N THR A 4 18.06 -33.51 14.23
CA THR A 4 17.61 -33.13 12.90
C THR A 4 16.10 -33.36 12.84
N HIS A 5 15.30 -32.29 12.89
CA HIS A 5 13.87 -32.37 12.59
C HIS A 5 13.70 -32.90 11.16
N PRO A 6 12.94 -33.99 10.92
CA PRO A 6 12.98 -34.73 9.64
C PRO A 6 12.19 -34.10 8.48
N ASN A 7 11.58 -32.93 8.65
CA ASN A 7 10.74 -32.31 7.63
C ASN A 7 11.23 -30.90 7.27
N THR A 8 12.43 -30.84 6.70
CA THR A 8 13.01 -29.61 6.13
C THR A 8 12.46 -29.45 4.71
N LEU A 9 11.30 -28.82 4.53
CA LEU A 9 10.83 -28.45 3.19
C LEU A 9 11.83 -27.43 2.62
N ARG A 10 12.66 -27.87 1.67
CA ARG A 10 13.52 -27.01 0.87
C ARG A 10 12.89 -26.85 -0.49
N ILE A 11 12.54 -25.62 -0.86
CA ILE A 11 12.20 -25.33 -2.25
C ILE A 11 13.50 -25.15 -3.02
N LEU A 12 13.77 -26.07 -3.95
CA LEU A 12 14.79 -25.88 -4.95
C LEU A 12 14.16 -25.08 -6.10
N LEU A 13 14.37 -23.77 -6.07
CA LEU A 13 13.97 -22.90 -7.17
C LEU A 13 14.98 -23.09 -8.31
N PHE A 14 14.56 -23.78 -9.38
CA PHE A 14 15.32 -23.93 -10.61
C PHE A 14 14.86 -22.87 -11.61
N GLY A 15 15.82 -22.14 -12.18
CA GLY A 15 15.56 -21.13 -13.19
C GLY A 15 16.87 -20.55 -13.70
N VAL A 16 16.79 -19.82 -14.82
CA VAL A 16 17.93 -19.04 -15.32
C VAL A 16 18.09 -17.81 -14.44
N ASP A 17 19.30 -17.53 -14.01
CA ASP A 17 19.59 -16.31 -13.24
C ASP A 17 19.16 -15.07 -14.04
N GLU A 18 18.63 -14.06 -13.34
CA GLU A 18 18.22 -12.78 -13.92
C GLU A 18 17.24 -12.89 -15.12
N SER A 19 16.22 -13.73 -14.96
CA SER A 19 15.24 -14.00 -16.03
C SER A 19 13.83 -13.49 -15.73
N HIS A 20 13.58 -12.97 -14.53
CA HIS A 20 12.25 -12.54 -14.11
C HIS A 20 12.23 -11.07 -13.70
N ASP A 21 11.30 -10.30 -14.27
CA ASP A 21 11.05 -8.92 -13.86
C ASP A 21 10.27 -8.84 -12.54
N ILE A 22 9.39 -9.80 -12.29
CA ILE A 22 8.54 -9.86 -11.11
C ILE A 22 8.44 -11.31 -10.62
N ILE A 23 8.57 -11.51 -9.31
CA ILE A 23 8.27 -12.78 -8.65
C ILE A 23 7.23 -12.55 -7.56
N PHE A 24 6.20 -13.39 -7.53
CA PHE A 24 5.15 -13.36 -6.51
C PHE A 24 5.24 -14.59 -5.61
N VAL A 25 5.21 -14.37 -4.30
CA VAL A 25 5.35 -15.42 -3.29
C VAL A 25 4.29 -15.20 -2.21
N ALA A 26 3.44 -16.19 -1.99
CA ALA A 26 2.34 -16.08 -1.03
C ALA A 26 2.28 -17.28 -0.09
N SER A 27 2.28 -17.00 1.21
CA SER A 27 2.03 -17.94 2.30
C SER A 27 2.89 -19.22 2.24
N VAL A 28 4.14 -19.09 1.81
CA VAL A 28 5.03 -20.24 1.57
C VAL A 28 6.40 -20.06 2.19
N LEU A 29 6.95 -18.85 2.26
CA LEU A 29 8.31 -18.65 2.75
C LEU A 29 8.46 -19.00 4.23
N GLN A 30 7.40 -18.80 5.02
CA GLN A 30 7.41 -19.18 6.43
C GLN A 30 7.30 -20.68 6.67
N THR A 31 6.82 -21.44 5.67
CA THR A 31 6.81 -22.91 5.74
C THR A 31 8.17 -23.52 5.41
N ILE A 32 9.12 -22.70 4.97
CA ILE A 32 10.47 -23.10 4.59
C ILE A 32 11.41 -22.86 5.78
N SER A 33 12.17 -23.89 6.10
CA SER A 33 13.12 -23.91 7.24
C SER A 33 14.37 -23.05 7.04
N ASP A 34 14.68 -22.64 5.80
CA ASP A 34 15.85 -21.83 5.45
C ASP A 34 15.42 -20.65 4.57
N ILE A 35 14.98 -19.59 5.25
CA ILE A 35 14.47 -18.38 4.61
C ILE A 35 15.57 -17.61 3.89
N ASP A 36 16.78 -17.59 4.45
CA ASP A 36 17.93 -16.86 3.89
C ASP A 36 18.31 -17.45 2.53
N HIS A 37 18.44 -18.78 2.45
CA HIS A 37 18.71 -19.46 1.18
C HIS A 37 17.58 -19.24 0.15
N SER A 38 16.33 -19.21 0.60
CA SER A 38 15.16 -19.02 -0.27
C SER A 38 15.13 -17.62 -0.86
N LEU A 39 15.35 -16.60 -0.03
CA LEU A 39 15.40 -15.21 -0.43
C LEU A 39 16.62 -14.93 -1.34
N GLU A 40 17.77 -15.54 -1.08
CA GLU A 40 18.94 -15.48 -1.98
C GLU A 40 18.66 -16.11 -3.34
N SER A 41 17.96 -17.25 -3.36
CA SER A 41 17.55 -17.90 -4.61
C SER A 41 16.57 -17.03 -5.41
N LEU A 42 15.60 -16.40 -4.73
CA LEU A 42 14.66 -15.45 -5.36
C LEU A 42 15.38 -14.22 -5.90
N ARG A 43 16.35 -13.67 -5.16
CA ARG A 43 17.20 -12.55 -5.59
C ARG A 43 17.95 -12.87 -6.87
N ARG A 44 18.49 -14.08 -6.99
CA ARG A 44 19.24 -14.53 -8.16
C ARG A 44 18.37 -14.63 -9.41
N LEU A 45 17.12 -15.07 -9.28
CA LEU A 45 16.19 -15.20 -10.41
C LEU A 45 15.68 -13.86 -10.93
N LEU A 46 15.65 -12.82 -10.09
CA LEU A 46 15.22 -11.48 -10.47
C LEU A 46 16.26 -10.77 -11.33
N VAL A 47 15.82 -10.05 -12.36
CA VAL A 47 16.66 -9.05 -13.05
C VAL A 47 17.04 -7.91 -12.09
N PRO A 48 18.16 -7.20 -12.28
CA PRO A 48 18.43 -5.96 -11.54
C PRO A 48 17.25 -4.99 -11.62
N GLY A 49 16.77 -4.49 -10.48
CA GLY A 49 15.57 -3.64 -10.41
C GLY A 49 14.24 -4.40 -10.44
N GLY A 50 14.26 -5.73 -10.58
CA GLY A 50 13.08 -6.58 -10.55
C GLY A 50 12.41 -6.62 -9.17
N LEU A 51 11.09 -6.89 -9.16
CA LEU A 51 10.25 -6.84 -7.97
C LEU A 51 9.97 -8.22 -7.38
N LEU A 52 10.15 -8.34 -6.07
CA LEU A 52 9.66 -9.44 -5.26
C LEU A 52 8.43 -8.97 -4.47
N LEU A 53 7.30 -9.64 -4.71
CA LEU A 53 6.05 -9.43 -3.98
C LEU A 53 5.85 -10.59 -3.01
N VAL A 54 5.89 -10.31 -1.71
CA VAL A 54 5.74 -11.32 -0.65
C VAL A 54 4.47 -11.06 0.15
N VAL A 55 3.55 -12.02 0.14
CA VAL A 55 2.33 -11.99 0.95
C VAL A 55 2.43 -13.06 2.03
N GLU A 56 2.56 -12.63 3.28
CA GLU A 56 2.77 -13.55 4.40
C GLU A 56 2.03 -13.09 5.64
N LEU A 57 1.71 -14.04 6.54
CA LEU A 57 1.19 -13.73 7.86
C LEU A 57 2.27 -13.02 8.68
N THR A 58 1.99 -11.85 9.24
CA THR A 58 2.96 -11.09 10.07
C THR A 58 2.43 -10.76 11.45
N LEU A 59 1.11 -10.95 11.66
CA LEU A 59 0.47 -10.92 12.96
C LEU A 59 -0.04 -12.30 13.34
N THR A 60 -0.04 -12.53 14.63
CA THR A 60 -0.45 -13.82 15.17
C THR A 60 -1.87 -13.73 15.73
N HIS A 61 -2.78 -14.52 15.18
CA HIS A 61 -4.11 -14.74 15.74
C HIS A 61 -4.25 -16.19 16.22
N SER A 62 -4.75 -16.39 17.44
CA SER A 62 -4.93 -17.73 18.04
C SER A 62 -5.83 -18.65 17.21
N TYR A 63 -6.67 -18.09 16.36
CA TYR A 63 -7.47 -18.83 15.39
C TYR A 63 -6.62 -19.64 14.40
N PHE A 64 -5.45 -19.15 13.99
CA PHE A 64 -4.58 -19.90 13.10
C PHE A 64 -3.93 -21.11 13.78
N ASP A 65 -3.77 -21.10 15.10
CA ASP A 65 -3.29 -22.28 15.82
C ASP A 65 -4.29 -23.44 15.72
N LEU A 66 -5.59 -23.14 15.62
CA LEU A 66 -6.62 -24.16 15.43
C LEU A 66 -6.56 -24.79 14.02
N ILE A 67 -6.11 -24.03 13.02
CA ILE A 67 -6.02 -24.51 11.63
C ILE A 67 -4.68 -25.19 11.37
N PHE A 68 -3.59 -24.54 11.81
CA PHE A 68 -2.24 -24.90 11.44
C PHE A 68 -1.40 -25.48 12.58
N GLY A 69 -1.87 -25.44 13.83
CA GLY A 69 -1.11 -25.89 15.00
C GLY A 69 -0.79 -27.38 15.05
N LEU A 70 -1.38 -28.19 14.19
CA LEU A 70 -1.00 -29.60 14.02
C LEU A 70 0.22 -29.77 13.08
N PHE A 71 0.59 -28.74 12.31
CA PHE A 71 1.73 -28.81 11.42
C PHE A 71 3.03 -28.48 12.16
N PRO A 72 4.07 -29.33 12.06
CA PRO A 72 5.34 -29.08 12.74
C PRO A 72 6.00 -27.75 12.35
N TYR A 73 5.78 -27.28 11.12
CA TYR A 73 6.34 -26.01 10.64
C TYR A 73 5.64 -24.77 11.23
N TRP A 74 4.48 -24.92 11.89
CA TRP A 74 3.75 -23.79 12.47
C TRP A 74 4.44 -23.23 13.73
N TRP A 75 5.17 -24.08 14.43
CA TRP A 75 5.81 -23.78 15.71
C TRP A 75 7.32 -23.66 15.53
N ARG A 76 7.91 -22.57 16.04
CA ARG A 76 9.36 -22.39 16.10
C ARG A 76 9.96 -23.16 17.28
N ASP A 77 9.25 -23.15 18.40
CA ASP A 77 9.50 -23.93 19.61
C ASP A 77 8.16 -24.28 20.28
N SER A 78 8.19 -24.90 21.47
CA SER A 78 6.97 -25.31 22.16
C SER A 78 6.01 -24.17 22.53
N ASN A 79 6.49 -22.92 22.54
CA ASN A 79 5.75 -21.75 23.02
C ASN A 79 5.68 -20.60 22.00
N SER A 80 6.34 -20.70 20.85
CA SER A 80 6.40 -19.62 19.87
C SER A 80 6.10 -20.09 18.44
N ARG A 81 5.36 -19.27 17.69
CA ARG A 81 5.00 -19.54 16.29
C ARG A 81 6.20 -19.27 15.38
N ALA A 82 6.34 -20.04 14.30
CA ALA A 82 7.35 -19.83 13.26
C ALA A 82 6.99 -18.70 12.28
N ILE A 83 6.25 -17.70 12.77
CA ILE A 83 5.87 -16.50 12.02
C ILE A 83 6.91 -15.41 12.24
N LEU A 84 7.25 -14.68 11.18
CA LEU A 84 8.11 -13.51 11.26
C LEU A 84 7.29 -12.24 11.30
N THR A 85 7.63 -11.33 12.21
CA THR A 85 7.08 -9.97 12.23
C THR A 85 7.63 -9.16 11.07
N ILE A 86 7.02 -8.00 10.79
CA ILE A 86 7.52 -7.05 9.77
C ILE A 86 8.98 -6.66 10.03
N ASP A 87 9.37 -6.43 11.29
CA ASP A 87 10.75 -6.06 11.61
C ASP A 87 11.72 -7.22 11.41
N GLN A 88 11.30 -8.45 11.70
CA GLN A 88 12.09 -9.65 11.43
C GLN A 88 12.25 -9.90 9.92
N TRP A 89 11.18 -9.69 9.14
CA TRP A 89 11.26 -9.71 7.68
C TRP A 89 12.22 -8.65 7.14
N ARG A 90 12.15 -7.43 7.67
CA ARG A 90 13.07 -6.34 7.29
C ARG A 90 14.52 -6.74 7.57
N GLN A 91 14.79 -7.33 8.73
CA GLN A 91 16.12 -7.83 9.09
C GLN A 91 16.59 -8.96 8.15
N ALA A 92 15.71 -9.90 7.79
CA ALA A 92 16.04 -11.00 6.87
C ALA A 92 16.40 -10.49 5.45
N PHE A 93 15.66 -9.51 4.92
CA PHE A 93 16.01 -8.88 3.64
C PHE A 93 17.32 -8.08 3.72
N GLN A 94 17.57 -7.40 4.85
CA GLN A 94 18.78 -6.63 5.07
C GLN A 94 20.03 -7.52 5.23
N SER A 95 19.93 -8.65 5.92
CA SER A 95 21.05 -9.56 6.17
C SER A 95 21.59 -10.21 4.89
N ILE A 96 20.70 -10.50 3.94
CA ILE A 96 21.06 -11.08 2.64
C ILE A 96 21.76 -10.04 1.75
N GLY A 97 21.33 -8.78 1.83
CA GLY A 97 21.83 -7.71 0.97
C GLY A 97 21.38 -7.86 -0.49
N GLY A 98 21.75 -6.90 -1.33
CA GLY A 98 21.36 -6.91 -2.75
C GLY A 98 19.86 -6.71 -3.01
N PHE A 99 19.11 -6.31 -1.98
CA PHE A 99 17.73 -5.84 -2.04
C PHE A 99 17.67 -4.40 -1.51
N GLU A 100 16.78 -3.60 -2.08
CA GLU A 100 16.42 -2.29 -1.52
C GLU A 100 15.61 -2.42 -0.23
N PRO A 101 15.47 -1.35 0.57
CA PRO A 101 14.65 -1.38 1.78
C PRO A 101 13.22 -1.87 1.49
N MET A 102 12.79 -2.91 2.20
CA MET A 102 11.46 -3.48 2.08
C MET A 102 10.37 -2.44 2.41
N VAL A 103 9.40 -2.28 1.50
CA VAL A 103 8.20 -1.47 1.69
C VAL A 103 7.02 -2.36 2.05
N VAL A 104 6.28 -1.99 3.09
CA VAL A 104 5.02 -2.67 3.45
C VAL A 104 3.88 -1.94 2.75
N SER A 105 3.41 -2.49 1.63
CA SER A 105 2.40 -1.86 0.78
C SER A 105 0.99 -1.94 1.38
N ALA A 106 0.71 -2.99 2.16
CA ALA A 106 -0.49 -3.09 2.97
C ALA A 106 -0.12 -3.64 4.35
N LYS A 107 -0.37 -2.84 5.40
CA LYS A 107 -0.26 -3.33 6.80
C LYS A 107 -1.23 -4.48 7.00
N ALA A 108 -0.88 -5.36 7.93
CA ALA A 108 -1.61 -6.58 8.24
C ALA A 108 -3.13 -6.38 8.16
N ASN A 109 -3.77 -7.10 7.25
CA ASN A 109 -5.23 -7.10 7.13
C ASN A 109 -5.86 -7.66 8.42
N ALA A 110 -7.19 -7.71 8.50
CA ALA A 110 -7.89 -8.30 9.65
C ALA A 110 -7.54 -9.78 9.92
N PHE A 111 -6.84 -10.44 9.00
CA PHE A 111 -6.35 -11.82 9.09
C PHE A 111 -4.85 -11.91 9.33
N GLY A 112 -4.15 -10.79 9.50
CA GLY A 112 -2.71 -10.77 9.79
C GLY A 112 -1.79 -10.85 8.58
N ASP A 113 -2.31 -10.93 7.35
CA ASP A 113 -1.46 -10.97 6.13
C ASP A 113 -0.96 -9.57 5.78
N SER A 114 0.34 -9.44 5.50
CA SER A 114 0.95 -8.22 4.96
C SER A 114 1.49 -8.45 3.56
N LEU A 115 1.33 -7.44 2.69
CA LEU A 115 2.02 -7.39 1.41
C LEU A 115 3.32 -6.60 1.59
N MET A 116 4.43 -7.28 1.39
CA MET A 116 5.77 -6.74 1.39
C MET A 116 6.26 -6.68 -0.06
N ILE A 117 6.79 -5.53 -0.44
CA ILE A 117 7.38 -5.29 -1.76
C ILE A 117 8.86 -5.03 -1.53
N VAL A 118 9.70 -5.79 -2.23
CA VAL A 118 11.15 -5.67 -2.17
C VAL A 118 11.69 -5.66 -3.58
N ARG A 119 12.60 -4.74 -3.89
CA ARG A 119 13.24 -4.66 -5.22
C ARG A 119 14.65 -5.21 -5.14
N LYS A 120 15.07 -6.02 -6.12
CA LYS A 120 16.48 -6.41 -6.26
C LYS A 120 17.28 -5.16 -6.57
N SER A 121 18.29 -4.88 -5.75
CA SER A 121 19.14 -3.72 -5.91
C SER A 121 19.79 -3.73 -7.30
N THR A 122 19.68 -2.61 -8.01
CA THR A 122 20.44 -2.36 -9.24
C THR A 122 21.89 -1.96 -8.95
N ALA A 123 22.22 -1.71 -7.68
CA ALA A 123 23.52 -1.23 -7.28
C ALA A 123 24.55 -2.37 -7.31
N ARG A 124 25.41 -2.37 -8.33
CA ARG A 124 26.85 -2.44 -8.04
C ARG A 124 27.11 -1.41 -6.96
N SER A 125 27.68 -1.81 -5.83
CA SER A 125 28.06 -0.90 -4.75
C SER A 125 29.07 0.12 -5.28
N ILE A 126 28.60 1.24 -5.81
CA ILE A 126 29.46 2.35 -6.20
C ILE A 126 29.64 3.18 -4.93
N LEU A 127 30.73 2.90 -4.21
CA LEU A 127 31.49 3.98 -3.60
C LEU A 127 31.77 4.98 -4.72
N ILE A 128 30.93 6.01 -4.87
CA ILE A 128 31.15 7.06 -5.84
C ILE A 128 32.43 7.76 -5.39
N HIS A 129 33.53 7.43 -6.07
CA HIS A 129 34.72 8.26 -6.01
C HIS A 129 34.30 9.66 -6.47
N LEU A 130 34.50 10.65 -5.62
CA LEU A 130 34.30 12.09 -5.84
C LEU A 130 35.05 12.66 -7.08
N SER A 131 35.70 11.81 -7.88
CA SER A 131 36.49 12.17 -9.06
C SER A 131 35.69 12.24 -10.37
N GLU A 132 34.44 11.76 -10.43
CA GLU A 132 33.56 11.85 -11.64
C GLU A 132 32.79 13.19 -11.78
N TRP A 133 33.10 14.17 -10.93
CA TRP A 133 32.19 15.30 -10.62
C TRP A 133 32.51 16.57 -11.42
N GLN A 134 33.46 16.51 -12.37
CA GLN A 134 33.95 17.69 -13.11
C GLN A 134 33.05 18.12 -14.28
N ASP A 135 32.24 17.21 -14.85
CA ASP A 135 31.43 17.47 -16.07
C ASP A 135 29.93 17.74 -15.78
N GLN A 136 29.55 17.91 -14.51
CA GLN A 136 28.17 18.16 -14.07
C GLN A 136 27.95 19.63 -13.68
N ALA A 137 26.74 20.14 -13.93
CA ALA A 137 26.32 21.46 -13.48
C ALA A 137 24.88 21.48 -12.98
N TRP A 138 24.57 22.48 -12.16
CA TRP A 138 23.30 22.61 -11.46
C TRP A 138 22.70 23.99 -11.67
N LEU A 139 21.44 24.01 -12.09
CA LEU A 139 20.64 25.22 -12.25
C LEU A 139 19.49 25.19 -11.24
N LEU A 140 19.54 26.08 -10.26
CA LEU A 140 18.56 26.18 -9.18
C LEU A 140 17.68 27.40 -9.40
N PHE A 141 16.38 27.18 -9.60
CA PHE A 141 15.37 28.23 -9.63
C PHE A 141 14.84 28.42 -8.21
N ALA A 142 15.38 29.40 -7.48
CA ALA A 142 15.04 29.68 -6.10
C ALA A 142 15.27 31.16 -5.75
N ASP A 143 14.44 31.71 -4.85
CA ASP A 143 14.72 33.01 -4.26
C ASP A 143 15.70 32.88 -3.08
N ARG A 144 16.64 33.85 -2.98
CA ARG A 144 17.73 33.84 -1.98
C ARG A 144 17.24 33.93 -0.53
N THR A 145 15.98 34.29 -0.31
CA THR A 145 15.41 34.59 1.00
C THR A 145 14.78 33.39 1.69
N HIS A 146 14.60 32.27 0.98
CA HIS A 146 13.98 31.09 1.57
C HIS A 146 15.03 30.13 2.13
N ASN A 147 14.86 29.74 3.39
CA ASN A 147 15.87 28.95 4.10
C ASN A 147 16.12 27.59 3.47
N LEU A 148 15.07 26.88 3.03
CA LEU A 148 15.22 25.53 2.46
C LEU A 148 15.96 25.52 1.12
N SER A 149 15.74 26.50 0.25
CA SER A 149 16.41 26.56 -1.05
C SER A 149 17.88 26.98 -0.90
N HIS A 150 18.16 27.90 0.03
CA HIS A 150 19.52 28.29 0.39
C HIS A 150 20.28 27.13 1.07
N ALA A 151 19.60 26.32 1.88
CA ALA A 151 20.18 25.15 2.53
C ALA A 151 20.61 24.05 1.54
N LEU A 152 20.13 24.06 0.29
CA LEU A 152 20.57 23.08 -0.73
C LEU A 152 21.93 23.41 -1.33
N VAL A 153 22.25 24.71 -1.44
CA VAL A 153 23.44 25.18 -2.18
C VAL A 153 24.75 24.60 -1.64
N PRO A 154 25.01 24.54 -0.32
CA PRO A 154 26.26 23.99 0.22
C PRO A 154 26.46 22.50 -0.04
N HIS A 155 25.37 21.78 -0.33
CA HIS A 155 25.36 20.32 -0.48
C HIS A 155 25.36 19.87 -1.94
N LEU A 156 25.30 20.82 -2.88
CA LEU A 156 25.33 20.52 -4.30
C LEU A 156 26.78 20.15 -4.72
N PRO A 157 26.97 19.01 -5.40
CA PRO A 157 28.25 18.43 -5.84
C PRO A 157 29.34 19.26 -6.54
N SER A 158 29.20 20.57 -6.80
CA SER A 158 30.08 21.22 -7.79
C SER A 158 30.30 22.71 -7.56
N SER A 159 31.40 23.23 -8.11
CA SER A 159 31.63 24.67 -8.31
C SER A 159 30.74 25.30 -9.38
N ASN A 160 29.88 24.52 -10.05
CA ASN A 160 29.17 24.89 -11.27
C ASN A 160 27.66 25.02 -11.00
N ILE A 161 27.31 25.86 -10.03
CA ILE A 161 25.93 26.11 -9.61
C ILE A 161 25.52 27.52 -10.05
N GLU A 162 24.44 27.61 -10.79
CA GLU A 162 23.78 28.87 -11.12
C GLU A 162 22.43 28.94 -10.43
N ILE A 163 22.13 30.07 -9.77
CA ILE A 163 20.89 30.28 -9.01
C ILE A 163 20.14 31.45 -9.62
N LEU A 164 18.90 31.21 -10.06
CA LEU A 164 18.05 32.19 -10.69
C LEU A 164 16.81 32.50 -9.80
N PRO A 165 16.58 33.78 -9.42
CA PRO A 165 15.40 34.20 -8.66
C PRO A 165 14.14 34.30 -9.53
N ASP A 166 12.94 34.29 -8.97
CA ASP A 166 11.66 34.29 -9.72
C ASP A 166 11.51 35.52 -10.64
N THR A 167 12.08 36.64 -10.20
CA THR A 167 12.15 37.91 -10.94
C THR A 167 12.94 37.85 -12.27
N VAL A 168 13.68 36.77 -12.52
CA VAL A 168 14.47 36.58 -13.74
C VAL A 168 13.59 36.58 -15.00
N THR A 169 14.05 37.19 -16.09
CA THR A 169 13.31 37.17 -17.37
C THR A 169 13.41 35.82 -18.05
N THR A 170 12.40 35.46 -18.84
CA THR A 170 12.41 34.22 -19.65
C THR A 170 13.60 34.18 -20.61
N ASP A 171 13.97 35.31 -21.23
CA ASP A 171 15.15 35.37 -22.10
C ASP A 171 16.44 35.02 -21.37
N HIS A 172 16.59 35.47 -20.11
CA HIS A 172 17.75 35.13 -19.30
C HIS A 172 17.76 33.63 -18.96
N ILE A 173 16.62 33.06 -18.56
CA ILE A 173 16.47 31.60 -18.34
C ILE A 173 16.91 30.83 -19.59
N SER A 174 16.43 31.24 -20.77
CA SER A 174 16.75 30.60 -22.03
C SER A 174 18.25 30.66 -22.34
N SER A 175 18.86 31.83 -22.12
CA SER A 175 20.29 32.03 -22.36
C SER A 175 21.18 31.24 -21.40
N THR A 176 20.82 31.18 -20.12
CA THR A 176 21.52 30.38 -19.11
C THR A 176 21.47 28.89 -19.47
N ILE A 177 20.29 28.37 -19.82
CA ILE A 177 20.14 26.96 -20.21
C ILE A 177 20.99 26.64 -21.45
N ASP A 178 21.01 27.51 -22.46
CA ASP A 178 21.87 27.35 -23.65
C ASP A 178 23.36 27.32 -23.28
N ILE A 179 23.82 28.25 -22.44
CA ILE A 179 25.22 28.31 -21.97
C ILE A 179 25.59 27.04 -21.20
N MET A 180 24.77 26.63 -20.25
CA MET A 180 25.05 25.46 -19.42
C MET A 180 25.04 24.17 -20.22
N LEU A 181 24.11 24.00 -21.16
CA LEU A 181 24.08 22.84 -22.07
C LEU A 181 25.26 22.86 -23.06
N LYS A 182 25.81 24.02 -23.41
CA LYS A 182 27.03 24.12 -24.22
C LYS A 182 28.28 23.68 -23.46
N GLN A 183 28.33 23.98 -22.17
CA GLN A 183 29.53 23.85 -21.34
C GLN A 183 29.62 22.50 -20.62
N TYR A 184 28.49 21.90 -20.26
CA TYR A 184 28.44 20.69 -19.42
C TYR A 184 27.70 19.55 -20.10
N LYS A 185 28.20 18.31 -19.92
CA LYS A 185 27.59 17.10 -20.52
C LYS A 185 26.30 16.70 -19.83
N GLN A 186 26.20 16.98 -18.53
CA GLN A 186 25.05 16.64 -17.71
C GLN A 186 24.62 17.87 -16.91
N LEU A 187 23.38 18.29 -17.12
CA LEU A 187 22.74 19.39 -16.39
C LEU A 187 21.67 18.83 -15.45
N HIS A 188 21.60 19.37 -14.24
CA HIS A 188 20.56 19.12 -13.27
C HIS A 188 19.82 20.42 -12.99
N ILE A 189 18.50 20.39 -13.09
CA ILE A 189 17.65 21.54 -12.86
C ILE A 189 16.81 21.27 -11.63
N ILE A 190 16.85 22.19 -10.66
CA ILE A 190 16.00 22.15 -9.48
C ILE A 190 15.04 23.34 -9.57
N PHE A 191 13.75 23.06 -9.71
CA PHE A 191 12.67 24.04 -9.70
C PHE A 191 12.10 24.15 -8.29
N ALA A 192 12.59 25.13 -7.52
CA ALA A 192 12.33 25.31 -6.11
C ALA A 192 11.50 26.57 -5.76
N TRP A 193 11.20 27.45 -6.73
CA TRP A 193 10.22 28.55 -6.54
C TRP A 193 8.88 28.12 -5.95
N PRO A 194 8.34 26.89 -6.18
CA PRO A 194 7.09 26.49 -5.55
C PRO A 194 7.17 26.36 -4.03
N LEU A 195 8.37 26.24 -3.44
CA LEU A 195 8.54 26.26 -1.99
C LEU A 195 8.17 27.63 -1.39
N ASP A 196 8.21 28.69 -2.19
CA ASP A 196 7.97 30.08 -1.75
C ASP A 196 6.48 30.47 -1.77
N VAL A 197 5.58 29.58 -2.18
CA VAL A 197 4.15 29.90 -2.27
C VAL A 197 3.52 29.91 -0.87
N LEU A 198 3.09 31.10 -0.45
CA LEU A 198 2.53 31.36 0.88
C LEU A 198 1.33 30.45 1.22
N GLN A 199 1.33 29.96 2.46
CA GLN A 199 0.23 29.19 3.04
C GLN A 199 -1.06 30.05 3.09
N PRO A 200 -2.24 29.47 2.78
CA PRO A 200 -3.51 30.19 2.88
C PRO A 200 -3.72 30.72 4.30
N GLY A 201 -3.87 32.04 4.46
CA GLY A 201 -4.09 32.69 5.76
C GLY A 201 -3.19 33.90 6.05
N GLN A 202 -2.11 34.09 5.29
CA GLN A 202 -1.31 35.32 5.36
C GLN A 202 -1.78 36.34 4.31
N ASN A 203 -2.71 37.23 4.70
CA ASN A 203 -3.06 38.54 4.11
C ASN A 203 -2.80 38.78 2.60
N ASN A 204 -3.14 37.85 1.71
CA ASN A 204 -3.03 38.06 0.27
C ASN A 204 -4.39 37.87 -0.41
N ASN A 205 -4.71 38.79 -1.32
CA ASN A 205 -5.94 38.75 -2.11
C ASN A 205 -5.96 37.50 -3.00
N GLU A 206 -7.10 36.81 -3.11
CA GLU A 206 -7.26 35.58 -3.91
C GLU A 206 -6.80 35.74 -5.37
N THR A 207 -6.91 36.94 -5.92
CA THR A 207 -6.49 37.26 -7.29
C THR A 207 -4.98 37.23 -7.51
N THR A 208 -4.16 37.66 -6.54
CA THR A 208 -2.69 37.64 -6.64
C THR A 208 -2.14 36.22 -6.51
N PHE A 209 -2.86 35.35 -5.81
CA PHE A 209 -2.49 33.96 -5.59
C PHE A 209 -2.64 33.11 -6.87
N GLY A 210 -3.78 33.21 -7.56
CA GLY A 210 -4.00 32.51 -8.82
C GLY A 210 -2.98 32.90 -9.91
N SER A 211 -2.68 34.20 -10.02
CA SER A 211 -1.69 34.70 -10.99
C SER A 211 -0.27 34.20 -10.71
N HIS A 212 0.07 33.95 -9.43
CA HIS A 212 1.40 33.45 -9.07
C HIS A 212 1.56 31.96 -9.43
N ILE A 213 0.55 31.13 -9.21
CA ILE A 213 0.56 29.72 -9.63
C ILE A 213 0.63 29.61 -11.16
N GLU A 214 -0.15 30.45 -11.86
CA GLU A 214 -0.09 30.54 -13.32
C GLU A 214 1.32 30.92 -13.80
N HIS A 215 1.96 31.88 -13.11
CA HIS A 215 3.34 32.26 -13.38
C HIS A 215 4.31 31.08 -13.24
N LEU A 216 4.24 30.31 -12.14
CA LEU A 216 5.09 29.13 -11.93
C LEU A 216 4.89 28.07 -13.00
N CYS A 217 3.64 27.80 -13.39
CA CYS A 217 3.31 26.88 -14.47
C CYS A 217 3.91 27.34 -15.81
N TYR A 218 3.77 28.61 -16.15
CA TYR A 218 4.35 29.20 -17.36
C TYR A 218 5.87 29.08 -17.37
N LYS A 219 6.54 29.37 -16.25
CA LYS A 219 7.99 29.26 -16.11
C LYS A 219 8.49 27.83 -16.27
N LEU A 220 7.82 26.86 -15.65
CA LEU A 220 8.17 25.45 -15.79
C LEU A 220 8.11 25.00 -17.27
N ILE A 221 7.02 25.34 -17.97
CA ILE A 221 6.88 25.06 -19.41
C ILE A 221 8.02 25.70 -20.20
N TYR A 222 8.32 26.97 -19.92
CA TYR A 222 9.36 27.71 -20.62
C TYR A 222 10.77 27.12 -20.40
N ILE A 223 11.06 26.65 -19.19
CA ILE A 223 12.31 25.93 -18.86
C ILE A 223 12.42 24.68 -19.72
N LEU A 224 11.38 23.83 -19.76
CA LEU A 224 11.41 22.60 -20.57
C LEU A 224 11.52 22.90 -22.07
N GLN A 225 10.82 23.91 -22.58
CA GLN A 225 10.95 24.37 -23.97
C GLN A 225 12.37 24.83 -24.29
N SER A 226 13.02 25.53 -23.36
CA SER A 226 14.41 25.97 -23.52
C SER A 226 15.38 24.78 -23.55
N ILE A 227 15.16 23.75 -22.71
CA ILE A 227 15.93 22.51 -22.77
C ILE A 227 15.77 21.85 -24.14
N GLN A 228 14.54 21.68 -24.63
CA GLN A 228 14.28 21.06 -25.94
C GLN A 228 14.92 21.84 -27.09
N LYS A 229 14.89 23.17 -27.03
CA LYS A 229 15.45 24.05 -28.05
C LYS A 229 16.96 23.92 -28.18
N TYR A 230 17.69 23.80 -27.07
CA TYR A 230 19.15 23.84 -27.06
C TYR A 230 19.82 22.49 -26.78
N TYR A 231 19.05 21.44 -26.51
CA TYR A 231 19.57 20.08 -26.36
C TYR A 231 20.39 19.66 -27.59
N ARG A 232 21.48 18.92 -27.33
CA ARG A 232 22.39 18.39 -28.35
C ARG A 232 22.54 16.89 -28.17
N GLN A 233 22.59 16.15 -29.27
CA GLN A 233 22.67 14.67 -29.25
C GLN A 233 23.88 14.11 -28.50
N ASN A 234 24.96 14.89 -28.37
CA ASN A 234 26.17 14.47 -27.65
C ASN A 234 26.10 14.69 -26.13
N ASN A 235 24.99 15.27 -25.63
CA ASN A 235 24.77 15.49 -24.20
C ASN A 235 23.74 14.48 -23.66
N SER A 236 23.86 14.18 -22.37
CA SER A 236 22.78 13.56 -21.63
C SER A 236 21.61 14.53 -21.49
N PHE A 237 20.39 14.01 -21.49
CA PHE A 237 19.22 14.85 -21.27
C PHE A 237 19.21 15.37 -19.82
N PRO A 238 18.84 16.64 -19.56
CA PRO A 238 18.81 17.17 -18.20
C PRO A 238 17.81 16.44 -17.30
N TYR A 239 18.15 16.32 -16.02
CA TYR A 239 17.20 15.94 -14.97
C TYR A 239 16.49 17.17 -14.44
N VAL A 240 15.17 17.08 -14.25
CA VAL A 240 14.36 18.20 -13.74
C VAL A 240 13.67 17.76 -12.45
N PHE A 241 14.08 18.34 -11.33
CA PHE A 241 13.51 18.11 -10.01
C PHE A 241 12.56 19.26 -9.67
N ILE A 242 11.30 18.95 -9.38
CA ILE A 242 10.28 19.92 -8.98
C ILE A 242 10.04 19.74 -7.48
N LEU A 243 10.34 20.77 -6.69
CA LEU A 243 10.20 20.73 -5.24
C LEU A 243 8.90 21.43 -4.84
N THR A 244 8.09 20.73 -4.05
CA THR A 244 6.89 21.29 -3.41
C THR A 244 6.96 21.07 -1.91
N GLN A 245 6.14 21.79 -1.13
CA GLN A 245 6.08 21.61 0.30
C GLN A 245 4.64 21.43 0.76
N ASN A 246 4.41 20.43 1.61
CA ASN A 246 3.13 20.11 2.23
C ASN A 246 1.96 20.08 1.24
N SER A 247 2.20 19.78 -0.04
CA SER A 247 1.20 19.93 -1.10
C SER A 247 0.47 18.63 -1.40
N GLN A 248 0.92 17.52 -0.80
CA GLN A 248 0.31 16.21 -0.96
C GLN A 248 -0.23 15.64 0.36
N PRO A 249 -1.38 14.95 0.32
CA PRO A 249 -1.90 14.24 1.49
C PRO A 249 -1.01 13.05 1.84
N MET A 250 -0.81 12.81 3.15
CA MET A 250 -0.05 11.68 3.67
C MET A 250 -0.94 10.87 4.63
N GLU A 251 -0.87 9.54 4.57
CA GLU A 251 -1.69 8.67 5.42
C GLU A 251 -1.46 8.99 6.91
N GLY A 252 -2.53 9.34 7.63
CA GLY A 252 -2.46 9.71 9.06
C GLY A 252 -2.19 11.19 9.34
N LYS A 253 -1.96 12.04 8.32
CA LYS A 253 -1.91 13.51 8.46
C LYS A 253 -3.08 14.14 7.69
N ASN A 254 -3.90 14.93 8.39
CA ASN A 254 -5.10 15.54 7.82
C ASN A 254 -4.88 16.96 7.27
N GLU A 255 -3.72 17.58 7.54
CA GLU A 255 -3.42 18.94 7.12
C GLU A 255 -2.40 18.91 5.99
N PHE A 256 -2.85 19.23 4.77
CA PHE A 256 -2.00 19.51 3.62
C PHE A 256 -2.58 20.71 2.87
N THR A 257 -1.74 21.37 2.09
CA THR A 257 -2.03 22.66 1.46
C THR A 257 -2.03 22.48 -0.06
N PRO A 258 -3.18 22.20 -0.70
CA PRO A 258 -3.26 21.89 -2.13
C PRO A 258 -3.05 23.11 -3.06
N THR A 259 -2.48 24.19 -2.54
CA THR A 259 -2.17 25.45 -3.24
C THR A 259 -1.48 25.23 -4.58
N ILE A 260 -0.52 24.31 -4.63
CA ILE A 260 0.32 24.03 -5.80
C ILE A 260 -0.21 22.88 -6.67
N ALA A 261 -1.42 22.39 -6.40
CA ALA A 261 -2.03 21.29 -7.17
C ALA A 261 -2.06 21.51 -8.70
N PRO A 262 -2.30 22.72 -9.25
CA PRO A 262 -2.22 22.94 -10.70
C PRO A 262 -0.82 22.66 -11.27
N LEU A 263 0.23 23.06 -10.55
CA LEU A 263 1.63 22.81 -10.93
C LEU A 263 1.96 21.32 -10.85
N ILE A 264 1.49 20.63 -9.81
CA ILE A 264 1.63 19.16 -9.67
C ILE A 264 0.94 18.46 -10.85
N GLY A 265 -0.30 18.86 -11.18
CA GLY A 265 -1.04 18.31 -12.32
C GLY A 265 -0.32 18.53 -13.65
N LEU A 266 0.23 19.72 -13.86
CA LEU A 266 1.04 20.04 -15.03
C LEU A 266 2.31 19.19 -15.09
N ALA A 267 3.06 19.06 -13.99
CA ALA A 267 4.27 18.25 -13.91
C ALA A 267 4.01 16.78 -14.28
N ARG A 268 2.86 16.22 -13.84
CA ARG A 268 2.42 14.86 -14.20
C ARG A 268 2.11 14.72 -15.69
N SER A 269 1.45 15.69 -16.30
CA SER A 269 1.23 15.67 -17.75
C SER A 269 2.56 15.75 -18.51
N LEU A 270 3.46 16.62 -18.07
CA LEU A 270 4.78 16.81 -18.67
C LEU A 270 5.67 15.57 -18.52
N SER A 271 5.62 14.84 -17.41
CA SER A 271 6.42 13.61 -17.25
C SER A 271 6.04 12.54 -18.28
N VAL A 272 4.74 12.46 -18.62
CA VAL A 272 4.22 11.55 -19.66
C VAL A 272 4.53 12.06 -21.07
N GLU A 273 4.35 13.35 -21.34
CA GLU A 273 4.58 13.93 -22.67
C GLU A 273 6.07 14.05 -23.02
N CYS A 274 6.91 14.23 -22.01
CA CYS A 274 8.33 14.54 -22.15
C CYS A 274 9.21 13.51 -21.38
N PRO A 275 9.11 12.19 -21.64
CA PRO A 275 9.74 11.15 -20.83
C PRO A 275 11.28 11.24 -20.79
N ARG A 276 11.90 11.92 -21.76
CA ARG A 276 13.35 12.18 -21.78
C ARG A 276 13.82 13.21 -20.76
N HIS A 277 12.91 14.05 -20.22
CA HIS A 277 13.27 15.16 -19.32
C HIS A 277 13.51 14.71 -17.87
N HIS A 278 13.38 13.42 -17.58
CA HIS A 278 13.57 12.82 -16.26
C HIS A 278 12.94 13.69 -15.15
N ILE A 279 11.67 14.06 -15.35
CA ILE A 279 10.95 14.97 -14.45
C ILE A 279 10.60 14.20 -13.19
N LYS A 280 11.06 14.69 -12.04
CA LYS A 280 10.79 14.12 -10.72
C LYS A 280 10.17 15.15 -9.81
N LEU A 281 9.01 14.83 -9.24
CA LEU A 281 8.31 15.66 -8.29
C LEU A 281 8.59 15.16 -6.87
N ILE A 282 9.06 16.06 -6.01
CA ILE A 282 9.41 15.76 -4.62
C ILE A 282 8.65 16.72 -3.72
N ASP A 283 7.68 16.20 -2.96
CA ASP A 283 6.95 16.95 -1.95
C ASP A 283 7.60 16.79 -0.57
N LEU A 284 7.96 17.91 0.05
CA LEU A 284 8.61 17.94 1.36
C LEU A 284 7.57 18.15 2.46
N GLN A 285 7.48 17.21 3.40
CA GLN A 285 6.58 17.32 4.54
C GLN A 285 7.22 18.14 5.67
N PRO A 286 6.47 19.06 6.31
CA PRO A 286 6.98 19.84 7.44
C PRO A 286 7.20 18.97 8.68
N THR A 287 8.28 19.25 9.42
CA THR A 287 8.60 18.64 10.73
C THR A 287 8.30 19.58 11.88
N ALA A 288 7.92 19.02 13.03
CA ALA A 288 7.55 19.76 14.24
C ALA A 288 8.74 20.44 14.94
N ASP A 289 9.98 19.99 14.69
CA ASP A 289 11.19 20.54 15.30
C ASP A 289 12.17 21.04 14.23
N ILE A 290 12.53 22.32 14.36
CA ILE A 290 13.58 22.99 13.61
C ILE A 290 14.91 22.56 14.23
N PHE A 291 15.47 21.43 13.82
CA PHE A 291 16.88 21.13 14.11
C PHE A 291 17.62 20.72 12.84
N THR A 292 18.32 21.74 12.32
CA THR A 292 19.31 21.78 11.24
C THR A 292 18.80 21.41 9.84
N GLU A 293 18.48 22.47 9.08
CA GLU A 293 18.23 22.52 7.64
C GLU A 293 19.28 21.74 6.80
N SER A 294 20.46 21.43 7.35
CA SER A 294 21.50 20.60 6.74
C SER A 294 21.12 19.12 6.59
N SER A 295 20.23 18.59 7.44
CA SER A 295 19.83 17.17 7.33
C SER A 295 18.87 16.95 6.15
N TYR A 296 17.95 17.89 5.91
CA TYR A 296 17.02 17.81 4.77
C TYR A 296 17.75 17.96 3.42
N SER A 297 18.75 18.83 3.34
CA SER A 297 19.50 19.09 2.11
C SER A 297 20.37 17.91 1.70
N ASP A 298 21.15 17.33 2.62
CA ASP A 298 21.96 16.13 2.35
C ASP A 298 21.09 14.97 1.84
N ILE A 299 19.93 14.78 2.46
CA ILE A 299 18.98 13.72 2.13
C ILE A 299 18.33 13.97 0.76
N LEU A 300 17.86 15.20 0.51
CA LEU A 300 17.27 15.54 -0.77
C LEU A 300 18.27 15.35 -1.90
N ILE A 301 19.52 15.76 -1.69
CA ILE A 301 20.62 15.57 -2.64
C ILE A 301 20.89 14.08 -2.85
N GLN A 302 21.05 13.29 -1.79
CA GLN A 302 21.22 11.84 -1.89
C GLN A 302 20.08 11.18 -2.67
N HIS A 303 18.82 11.56 -2.40
CA HIS A 303 17.69 11.05 -3.15
C HIS A 303 17.77 11.45 -4.62
N MET A 304 17.98 12.73 -4.94
CA MET A 304 18.13 13.21 -6.32
C MET A 304 19.28 12.51 -7.06
N MET A 305 20.38 12.15 -6.37
CA MET A 305 21.51 11.39 -6.94
C MET A 305 21.18 9.92 -7.17
N ASN A 306 20.59 9.24 -6.18
CA ASN A 306 20.21 7.83 -6.30
C ASN A 306 19.09 7.62 -7.34
N SER A 307 18.26 8.64 -7.52
CA SER A 307 17.18 8.67 -8.49
C SER A 307 17.67 8.58 -9.96
N ARG A 308 18.98 8.69 -10.21
CA ARG A 308 19.61 8.53 -11.54
C ARG A 308 19.72 7.06 -11.99
N GLU A 309 19.74 6.11 -11.07
CA GLU A 309 20.10 4.71 -11.38
C GLU A 309 19.11 3.64 -10.85
N VAL A 310 18.18 4.00 -9.95
CA VAL A 310 17.49 3.02 -9.11
C VAL A 310 15.95 3.20 -9.04
N ASP A 311 15.44 4.43 -9.20
CA ASP A 311 14.02 4.73 -8.97
C ASP A 311 13.29 5.22 -10.23
N ASN A 312 12.39 4.38 -10.78
CA ASN A 312 11.33 4.76 -11.74
C ASN A 312 10.20 5.57 -11.07
N LEU A 313 10.49 6.27 -9.98
CA LEU A 313 9.52 7.05 -9.23
C LEU A 313 9.57 8.50 -9.71
N ASP A 314 8.56 8.89 -10.49
CA ASP A 314 8.39 10.26 -10.98
C ASP A 314 7.81 11.19 -9.91
N GLU A 315 7.24 10.63 -8.82
CA GLU A 315 6.57 11.38 -7.75
C GLU A 315 6.80 10.74 -6.37
N VAL A 316 7.36 11.52 -5.46
CA VAL A 316 7.76 11.09 -4.11
C VAL A 316 7.38 12.14 -3.07
N VAL A 317 6.88 11.69 -1.92
CA VAL A 317 6.72 12.53 -0.73
C VAL A 317 7.80 12.13 0.29
N LEU A 318 8.60 13.09 0.73
CA LEU A 318 9.64 12.89 1.74
C LEU A 318 9.17 13.45 3.09
N SER A 319 9.14 12.58 4.11
CA SER A 319 8.92 12.97 5.50
C SER A 319 10.13 12.59 6.35
N LEU A 320 10.60 13.53 7.17
CA LEU A 320 11.63 13.28 8.16
C LEU A 320 10.95 12.97 9.51
N GLU A 321 11.33 11.86 10.12
CA GLU A 321 10.88 11.47 11.47
C GLU A 321 11.71 12.19 12.54
N ALA A 322 11.19 12.21 13.77
CA ALA A 322 11.86 12.84 14.92
C ALA A 322 13.26 12.26 15.24
N ASP A 323 13.58 11.07 14.72
CA ASP A 323 14.87 10.41 14.86
C ASP A 323 15.72 10.45 13.58
N SER A 324 15.47 11.43 12.71
CA SER A 324 16.18 11.64 11.44
C SER A 324 16.03 10.49 10.43
N ARG A 325 15.08 9.57 10.62
CA ARG A 325 14.73 8.58 9.60
C ARG A 325 13.88 9.21 8.50
N ILE A 326 14.09 8.72 7.28
CA ILE A 326 13.37 9.17 6.09
C ILE A 326 12.27 8.18 5.80
N GLN A 327 11.05 8.69 5.63
CA GLN A 327 9.97 7.94 5.00
C GLN A 327 9.74 8.51 3.61
N CYS A 328 10.07 7.69 2.61
CA CYS A 328 9.71 7.92 1.23
C CYS A 328 8.33 7.29 1.01
N PHE A 329 7.32 8.14 0.79
CA PHE A 329 6.02 7.67 0.37
C PHE A 329 5.92 7.84 -1.13
N GLN A 330 5.70 6.73 -1.82
CA GLN A 330 5.31 6.77 -3.21
C GLN A 330 3.82 7.08 -3.28
N TRP A 331 3.46 8.12 -4.04
CA TRP A 331 2.07 8.30 -4.45
C TRP A 331 1.71 7.13 -5.37
N HIS A 332 1.10 6.11 -4.78
CA HIS A 332 0.38 5.14 -5.57
C HIS A 332 -0.82 5.94 -6.07
N TYR A 333 -0.97 6.08 -7.40
CA TYR A 333 -2.32 6.22 -7.93
C TYR A 333 -3.13 5.20 -7.16
N ASP A 334 -4.07 5.66 -6.33
CA ASP A 334 -5.14 4.81 -5.85
C ASP A 334 -5.68 4.19 -7.12
N ARG A 335 -5.25 2.95 -7.41
CA ARG A 335 -5.51 2.22 -8.65
C ARG A 335 -6.98 2.38 -8.88
N LEU A 336 -7.40 3.33 -9.73
CA LEU A 336 -8.79 3.77 -9.91
C LEU A 336 -9.66 3.00 -8.95
N GLN A 337 -9.59 3.31 -7.64
CA GLN A 337 -10.20 2.45 -6.63
C GLN A 337 -11.64 2.67 -6.94
N SER A 338 -12.17 1.78 -7.76
CA SER A 338 -13.19 2.21 -8.68
C SER A 338 -14.32 2.61 -7.75
N LYS A 339 -14.96 3.73 -8.02
CA LYS A 339 -16.24 3.98 -7.37
C LYS A 339 -17.14 2.74 -7.50
N GLU A 340 -16.88 1.85 -8.47
CA GLU A 340 -17.37 0.48 -8.54
C GLU A 340 -16.90 -0.48 -7.45
N GLN A 341 -15.64 -0.57 -7.02
CA GLN A 341 -15.21 -1.43 -5.91
C GLN A 341 -15.79 -1.00 -4.56
N GLN A 342 -15.85 0.33 -4.30
CA GLN A 342 -16.63 0.85 -3.16
C GLN A 342 -18.14 0.66 -3.35
N LYS A 343 -18.67 0.75 -4.58
CA LYS A 343 -20.08 0.40 -4.87
C LYS A 343 -20.37 -1.11 -4.79
N LEU A 344 -19.41 -1.98 -5.06
CA LEU A 344 -19.53 -3.45 -4.99
C LEU A 344 -19.45 -3.90 -3.53
N SER A 345 -18.56 -3.29 -2.73
CA SER A 345 -18.52 -3.52 -1.29
C SER A 345 -19.69 -2.88 -0.54
N SER A 346 -20.26 -1.78 -1.05
CA SER A 346 -21.48 -1.16 -0.49
C SER A 346 -22.81 -1.65 -1.09
N LYS A 347 -22.78 -2.43 -2.19
CA LYS A 347 -23.97 -3.16 -2.70
C LYS A 347 -24.15 -4.54 -2.08
N MET A 348 -23.16 -5.07 -1.36
CA MET A 348 -23.53 -5.96 -0.28
C MET A 348 -24.13 -5.05 0.78
N GLU A 349 -25.46 -5.07 0.86
CA GLU A 349 -26.19 -4.52 1.99
C GLU A 349 -25.58 -5.13 3.26
N ARG A 350 -24.54 -4.49 3.82
CA ARG A 350 -24.21 -4.62 5.22
C ARG A 350 -25.35 -3.88 5.92
N THR A 351 -26.50 -4.54 6.03
CA THR A 351 -27.60 -4.03 6.80
C THR A 351 -27.07 -3.93 8.22
N ILE A 352 -26.76 -2.72 8.68
CA ILE A 352 -26.59 -2.45 10.10
C ILE A 352 -28.00 -2.59 10.66
N VAL A 353 -28.40 -3.82 10.99
CA VAL A 353 -29.71 -4.07 11.61
C VAL A 353 -29.64 -3.49 13.01
N PRO A 354 -30.45 -2.48 13.34
CA PRO A 354 -30.50 -1.97 14.70
C PRO A 354 -30.94 -3.11 15.62
N LYS A 355 -30.15 -3.42 16.67
CA LYS A 355 -30.47 -4.44 17.68
C LYS A 355 -31.89 -4.34 18.25
N ASN A 356 -32.52 -3.16 18.16
CA ASN A 356 -33.78 -2.83 18.79
C ASN A 356 -35.04 -3.30 18.04
N ASP A 357 -34.94 -3.92 16.85
CA ASP A 357 -36.14 -4.37 16.09
C ASP A 357 -35.96 -5.74 15.38
N ALA A 358 -35.13 -6.62 15.94
CA ALA A 358 -34.78 -7.93 15.36
C ALA A 358 -36.00 -8.87 15.17
N ASP A 359 -37.03 -8.75 16.01
CA ASP A 359 -38.25 -9.58 15.91
C ASP A 359 -39.11 -9.21 14.70
N LYS A 360 -39.10 -7.93 14.31
CA LYS A 360 -39.83 -7.46 13.12
C LYS A 360 -39.00 -7.61 11.84
N ASN A 361 -37.68 -7.66 11.98
CA ASN A 361 -36.74 -7.75 10.87
C ASN A 361 -35.71 -8.85 11.16
N PRO A 362 -36.08 -10.14 10.95
CA PRO A 362 -35.14 -11.24 11.06
C PRO A 362 -33.94 -11.05 10.11
N PHE A 363 -32.79 -11.58 10.51
CA PHE A 363 -31.55 -11.45 9.76
C PHE A 363 -30.68 -12.69 9.92
N ARG A 364 -29.80 -12.93 8.95
CA ARG A 364 -28.89 -14.08 8.90
C ARG A 364 -27.55 -13.72 8.31
N LEU A 365 -26.53 -14.52 8.61
CA LEU A 365 -25.20 -14.34 8.07
C LEU A 365 -25.09 -15.00 6.70
N GLN A 366 -24.98 -14.19 5.65
CA GLN A 366 -24.76 -14.68 4.29
C GLN A 366 -23.27 -14.90 4.04
N VAL A 367 -22.94 -16.09 3.54
CA VAL A 367 -21.60 -16.38 3.02
C VAL A 367 -21.46 -15.79 1.62
N ALA A 368 -20.48 -14.91 1.45
CA ALA A 368 -20.23 -14.27 0.17
C ALA A 368 -19.79 -15.27 -0.91
N PRO A 369 -20.16 -15.04 -2.18
CA PRO A 369 -19.67 -15.84 -3.32
C PRO A 369 -18.14 -15.87 -3.43
N SER A 370 -17.47 -14.82 -2.97
CA SER A 370 -16.01 -14.68 -2.99
C SER A 370 -15.28 -15.62 -2.03
N ARG A 371 -15.99 -16.22 -1.05
CA ARG A 371 -15.44 -17.11 -0.01
C ARG A 371 -14.37 -16.49 0.90
N PHE A 372 -14.16 -15.18 0.81
CA PHE A 372 -13.36 -14.44 1.77
C PHE A 372 -14.21 -14.12 3.01
N VAL A 373 -13.63 -14.35 4.19
CA VAL A 373 -14.30 -14.07 5.47
C VAL A 373 -14.61 -12.57 5.63
N ALA A 374 -13.81 -11.70 4.99
CA ALA A 374 -14.05 -10.24 4.96
C ALA A 374 -15.38 -9.85 4.33
N ASP A 375 -15.89 -10.70 3.43
CA ASP A 375 -17.10 -10.44 2.67
C ASP A 375 -18.33 -11.05 3.35
N LEU A 376 -18.21 -11.64 4.54
CA LEU A 376 -19.39 -12.04 5.31
C LEU A 376 -20.27 -10.82 5.60
N ALA A 377 -21.57 -10.96 5.38
CA ALA A 377 -22.53 -9.88 5.64
C ALA A 377 -23.78 -10.41 6.32
N TRP A 378 -24.33 -9.61 7.22
CA TRP A 378 -25.67 -9.81 7.75
C TRP A 378 -26.68 -9.30 6.74
N THR A 379 -27.58 -10.16 6.31
CA THR A 379 -28.66 -9.84 5.38
C THR A 379 -30.00 -10.08 6.04
N ARG A 380 -31.03 -9.35 5.59
CA ARG A 380 -32.40 -9.60 6.02
C ARG A 380 -32.80 -11.04 5.67
N ASP A 381 -33.45 -11.69 6.61
CA ASP A 381 -33.92 -13.05 6.46
C ASP A 381 -35.43 -13.07 6.23
N LEU A 382 -35.88 -14.02 5.41
CA LEU A 382 -37.26 -14.11 4.92
C LEU A 382 -38.06 -15.18 5.67
N ILE A 383 -37.70 -15.45 6.92
CA ILE A 383 -38.44 -16.39 7.76
C ILE A 383 -39.88 -15.89 7.95
N PRO A 384 -40.90 -16.73 7.75
CA PRO A 384 -42.29 -16.36 7.97
C PRO A 384 -42.52 -16.02 9.44
N ILE A 385 -42.87 -14.76 9.74
CA ILE A 385 -43.02 -14.29 11.12
C ILE A 385 -44.29 -14.85 11.80
N ASN A 386 -45.27 -15.38 11.04
CA ASN A 386 -46.59 -15.77 11.59
C ASN A 386 -47.16 -17.11 11.09
N ASN A 387 -46.38 -17.93 10.35
CA ASN A 387 -46.88 -19.19 9.78
C ASN A 387 -46.03 -20.38 10.27
N LEU A 388 -46.40 -20.94 11.44
CA LEU A 388 -45.85 -22.19 11.95
C LEU A 388 -46.76 -23.38 11.61
N LEU A 389 -46.17 -24.49 11.18
CA LEU A 389 -46.87 -25.77 11.03
C LEU A 389 -47.04 -26.47 12.40
N PRO A 390 -47.99 -27.41 12.53
CA PRO A 390 -48.17 -28.17 13.77
C PRO A 390 -46.86 -28.83 14.24
N GLY A 391 -46.50 -28.59 15.50
CA GLY A 391 -45.27 -29.09 16.10
C GLY A 391 -44.04 -28.19 15.95
N GLN A 392 -44.10 -27.12 15.15
CA GLN A 392 -43.00 -26.17 15.00
C GLN A 392 -43.01 -25.09 16.10
N ILE A 393 -41.83 -24.54 16.35
CA ILE A 393 -41.62 -23.43 17.27
C ILE A 393 -40.74 -22.39 16.59
N GLN A 394 -40.99 -21.11 16.81
CA GLN A 394 -40.03 -20.09 16.41
C GLN A 394 -39.16 -19.72 17.60
N VAL A 395 -37.85 -19.73 17.41
CA VAL A 395 -36.86 -19.43 18.45
C VAL A 395 -36.10 -18.17 18.08
N ARG A 396 -36.03 -17.21 19.01
CA ARG A 396 -35.07 -16.12 18.98
C ARG A 396 -33.73 -16.63 19.49
N ILE A 397 -32.71 -16.59 18.65
CA ILE A 397 -31.36 -17.06 18.99
C ILE A 397 -30.65 -16.00 19.82
N HIS A 398 -30.10 -16.41 20.96
CA HIS A 398 -29.25 -15.57 21.81
C HIS A 398 -27.77 -15.82 21.55
N CYS A 399 -27.42 -17.09 21.32
CA CYS A 399 -26.08 -17.47 20.96
C CYS A 399 -26.08 -18.70 20.05
N THR A 400 -25.04 -18.78 19.24
CA THR A 400 -24.74 -19.91 18.37
C THR A 400 -23.25 -20.21 18.43
N SER A 401 -22.89 -21.48 18.28
CA SER A 401 -21.51 -21.94 18.22
C SER A 401 -20.97 -21.84 16.79
N LEU A 402 -19.68 -21.51 16.67
CA LEU A 402 -18.93 -21.65 15.44
C LEU A 402 -18.09 -22.93 15.53
N ASN A 403 -18.34 -23.88 14.64
CA ASN A 403 -17.59 -25.13 14.58
C ASN A 403 -16.55 -25.09 13.45
N PHE A 404 -15.51 -25.94 13.54
CA PHE A 404 -14.44 -26.01 12.53
C PHE A 404 -14.98 -26.28 11.11
N ARG A 405 -16.05 -27.07 11.02
CA ARG A 405 -16.78 -27.33 9.77
C ARG A 405 -17.28 -26.04 9.11
N ASP A 406 -17.79 -25.10 9.91
CA ASP A 406 -18.40 -23.87 9.42
C ASP A 406 -17.36 -22.95 8.78
N VAL A 407 -16.16 -22.91 9.37
CA VAL A 407 -14.99 -22.24 8.80
C VAL A 407 -14.63 -22.81 7.43
N LEU A 408 -14.55 -24.14 7.32
CA LEU A 408 -14.23 -24.80 6.06
C LEU A 408 -15.30 -24.53 4.99
N LYS A 409 -16.58 -24.51 5.39
CA LYS A 409 -17.71 -24.15 4.52
C LYS A 409 -17.64 -22.69 4.05
N ILE A 410 -17.31 -21.74 4.93
CA ILE A 410 -17.14 -20.32 4.55
C ILE A 410 -16.03 -20.17 3.52
N ARG A 411 -14.92 -20.90 3.70
CA ARG A 411 -13.73 -20.84 2.83
C ARG A 411 -13.85 -21.66 1.53
N GLY A 412 -14.92 -22.41 1.32
CA GLY A 412 -15.06 -23.28 0.15
C GLY A 412 -14.18 -24.54 0.19
N LEU A 413 -13.63 -24.88 1.35
CA LEU A 413 -12.69 -26.00 1.54
C LEU A 413 -13.38 -27.28 2.05
N TYR A 414 -14.68 -27.22 2.33
CA TYR A 414 -15.44 -28.40 2.77
C TYR A 414 -15.81 -29.29 1.56
N PRO A 415 -15.74 -30.64 1.65
CA PRO A 415 -15.87 -31.55 0.49
C PRO A 415 -17.17 -31.47 -0.32
N HIS A 416 -18.18 -30.74 0.17
CA HIS A 416 -19.47 -30.52 -0.49
C HIS A 416 -19.81 -29.03 -0.65
N THR A 417 -18.84 -28.12 -0.49
CA THR A 417 -19.06 -26.69 -0.70
C THR A 417 -19.18 -26.37 -2.19
N ARG A 418 -20.16 -25.53 -2.55
CA ARG A 418 -20.44 -25.05 -3.91
C ARG A 418 -19.15 -24.73 -4.69
N VAL A 419 -18.89 -25.49 -5.76
CA VAL A 419 -17.85 -25.19 -6.75
C VAL A 419 -18.41 -24.15 -7.73
N PHE A 420 -17.55 -23.27 -8.26
CA PHE A 420 -17.97 -22.25 -9.23
C PHE A 420 -18.69 -22.90 -10.42
N GLY A 421 -19.97 -22.55 -10.66
CA GLY A 421 -20.77 -23.05 -11.79
C GLY A 421 -21.77 -24.19 -11.51
N GLN A 422 -21.88 -24.73 -10.28
CA GLN A 422 -22.88 -25.75 -9.93
C GLN A 422 -24.28 -25.17 -9.59
N ARG A 423 -25.35 -25.88 -9.95
CA ARG A 423 -26.76 -25.52 -9.65
C ARG A 423 -27.25 -26.16 -8.34
N ASP A 424 -28.23 -25.53 -7.68
CA ASP A 424 -28.76 -25.96 -6.37
C ASP A 424 -29.40 -27.35 -6.36
N CYS A 425 -29.88 -27.82 -7.53
CA CYS A 425 -30.47 -29.15 -7.67
C CYS A 425 -29.45 -30.28 -7.52
N ASP A 426 -28.17 -30.00 -7.74
CA ASP A 426 -27.10 -31.00 -7.79
C ASP A 426 -26.48 -31.25 -6.39
N GLN A 427 -26.98 -30.59 -5.34
CA GLN A 427 -26.44 -30.63 -3.98
C GLN A 427 -27.31 -31.42 -2.98
N PRO A 428 -26.70 -32.14 -2.02
CA PRO A 428 -27.40 -32.70 -0.86
C PRO A 428 -28.14 -31.61 -0.09
N LEU A 429 -29.36 -31.88 0.38
CA LEU A 429 -30.21 -30.93 1.10
C LEU A 429 -29.51 -30.25 2.30
N VAL A 430 -28.61 -30.96 2.97
CA VAL A 430 -27.84 -30.49 4.15
C VAL A 430 -26.79 -29.42 3.79
N ASP A 431 -26.45 -29.29 2.50
CA ASP A 431 -25.40 -28.38 2.01
C ASP A 431 -25.95 -27.28 1.08
N ARG A 432 -27.28 -27.20 0.93
CA ARG A 432 -27.95 -26.15 0.13
C ARG A 432 -28.00 -24.80 0.85
N ASP A 433 -28.08 -24.81 2.18
CA ASP A 433 -27.95 -23.59 2.98
C ASP A 433 -26.48 -23.31 3.27
N THR A 434 -26.05 -22.10 2.91
CA THR A 434 -24.64 -21.68 3.04
C THR A 434 -24.35 -21.05 4.40
N THR A 435 -25.37 -20.85 5.23
CA THR A 435 -25.26 -20.20 6.52
C THR A 435 -24.49 -21.09 7.51
N PRO A 436 -23.46 -20.59 8.20
CA PRO A 436 -22.70 -21.38 9.17
C PRO A 436 -23.52 -21.71 10.43
N GLY A 437 -23.01 -22.66 11.21
CA GLY A 437 -23.48 -23.00 12.55
C GLY A 437 -24.43 -24.19 12.59
N THR A 438 -24.40 -24.94 13.69
CA THR A 438 -25.26 -26.10 13.91
C THR A 438 -26.02 -26.07 15.21
N ASP A 439 -25.49 -25.38 16.23
CA ASP A 439 -26.02 -25.44 17.58
C ASP A 439 -26.44 -24.03 18.00
N PHE A 440 -27.56 -23.95 18.71
CA PHE A 440 -28.11 -22.67 19.16
C PHE A 440 -28.64 -22.78 20.59
N MET A 441 -28.66 -21.63 21.27
CA MET A 441 -29.46 -21.42 22.47
C MET A 441 -30.33 -20.19 22.27
N GLY A 442 -31.61 -20.30 22.65
CA GLY A 442 -32.59 -19.27 22.35
C GLY A 442 -33.79 -19.27 23.28
N THR A 443 -34.74 -18.39 22.97
CA THR A 443 -36.06 -18.33 23.63
C THR A 443 -37.15 -18.56 22.60
N VAL A 444 -38.11 -19.41 22.92
CA VAL A 444 -39.30 -19.62 22.09
C VAL A 444 -40.14 -18.34 22.08
N ILE A 445 -40.39 -17.78 20.89
CA ILE A 445 -41.20 -16.57 20.69
C ILE A 445 -42.57 -16.85 20.10
N LEU A 446 -42.71 -17.96 19.37
CA LEU A 446 -43.97 -18.51 18.88
C LEU A 446 -43.93 -20.03 19.00
N SER A 447 -45.06 -20.65 19.31
CA SER A 447 -45.14 -22.11 19.40
C SER A 447 -46.46 -22.63 18.86
N HIS A 448 -46.37 -23.62 17.98
CA HIS A 448 -47.48 -24.51 17.62
C HIS A 448 -47.20 -25.95 18.08
N SER A 449 -46.31 -26.11 19.06
CA SER A 449 -46.01 -27.36 19.76
C SER A 449 -46.82 -27.48 21.04
N LYS A 450 -47.09 -28.74 21.45
CA LYS A 450 -47.73 -29.02 22.75
C LYS A 450 -46.73 -29.06 23.91
N ASP A 451 -45.45 -29.27 23.59
CA ASP A 451 -44.40 -29.58 24.58
C ASP A 451 -43.58 -28.35 24.99
N LEU A 452 -43.44 -27.37 24.08
CA LEU A 452 -42.64 -26.16 24.29
C LEU A 452 -43.53 -24.92 24.16
N LYS A 453 -43.44 -24.01 25.12
CA LYS A 453 -44.27 -22.82 25.23
C LYS A 453 -43.47 -21.55 24.95
N ILE A 454 -44.18 -20.49 24.59
CA ILE A 454 -43.59 -19.15 24.44
C ILE A 454 -42.93 -18.75 25.77
N GLY A 455 -41.68 -18.29 25.69
CA GLY A 455 -40.85 -17.94 26.84
C GLY A 455 -39.87 -19.03 27.28
N ASP A 456 -40.04 -20.28 26.83
CA ASP A 456 -39.13 -21.37 27.18
C ASP A 456 -37.72 -21.11 26.63
N ARG A 457 -36.70 -21.40 27.45
CA ARG A 457 -35.30 -21.36 27.05
C ARG A 457 -34.91 -22.71 26.49
N VAL A 458 -34.45 -22.73 25.25
CA VAL A 458 -34.18 -23.95 24.50
C VAL A 458 -32.73 -23.97 24.02
N ILE A 459 -32.17 -25.17 23.95
CA ILE A 459 -30.90 -25.49 23.27
C ILE A 459 -31.19 -26.58 22.26
N GLY A 460 -30.60 -26.50 21.07
CA GLY A 460 -30.90 -27.46 20.01
C GLY A 460 -29.89 -27.45 18.88
N LEU A 461 -30.08 -28.40 17.98
CA LEU A 461 -29.32 -28.55 16.74
C LEU A 461 -30.20 -28.19 15.56
N TRP A 462 -29.65 -27.47 14.58
CA TRP A 462 -30.34 -27.05 13.38
C TRP A 462 -29.42 -27.23 12.17
N SER A 463 -29.85 -28.05 11.21
CA SER A 463 -29.00 -28.48 10.09
C SER A 463 -28.80 -27.41 9.02
N SER A 464 -29.64 -26.37 8.98
CA SER A 464 -29.65 -25.36 7.92
C SER A 464 -28.87 -24.09 8.26
N GLY A 465 -28.07 -24.09 9.33
CA GLY A 465 -27.29 -22.92 9.74
C GLY A 465 -27.94 -22.14 10.88
N THR A 466 -27.20 -21.86 11.95
CA THR A 466 -27.72 -21.20 13.16
C THR A 466 -27.26 -19.75 13.33
N PHE A 467 -26.45 -19.22 12.41
CA PHE A 467 -26.13 -17.79 12.35
C PHE A 467 -27.30 -16.97 11.80
N HIS A 468 -28.41 -17.04 12.52
CA HIS A 468 -29.68 -16.38 12.29
C HIS A 468 -30.09 -15.64 13.57
N SER A 469 -30.89 -14.59 13.46
CA SER A 469 -31.55 -14.00 14.65
C SER A 469 -32.72 -14.84 15.11
N HIS A 470 -33.38 -15.53 14.18
CA HIS A 470 -34.54 -16.38 14.42
C HIS A 470 -34.47 -17.65 13.59
N ILE A 471 -35.03 -18.75 14.10
CA ILE A 471 -35.21 -20.01 13.37
C ILE A 471 -36.60 -20.60 13.68
N ILE A 472 -37.10 -21.49 12.83
CA ILE A 472 -38.37 -22.23 12.98
C ILE A 472 -38.08 -23.73 13.11
#